data_AF-A0A955IH57-F1
#
_entry.id   AF-A0A955IH57-F1
#
_cell.length_a   1.000
_cell.length_b   1.000
_cell.length_c   1.000
_cell.angle_alpha   90.00
_cell.angle_beta   90.00
_cell.angle_gamma   90.00
#
_symmetry.space_group_name_H-M   'P 1'
#
loop_
_entity.id
_entity.type
_entity.pdbx_description
1 polymer ?
#
loop_
_entity_poly.entity_id
_entity_poly.type
_entity_poly.pdbx_seq_one_letter_code
_entity_poly.pdbx_strand_id
1 'polypeptide(L)'
;MSVRHAMLLLLAGGLGALASCGPQASGPTGANPTRPASQTTGGGNGAGGNARLAAVAQQRNLTPDDLVAAAMTYTPSGRHDEYIQFASGGHSGQVFVIGVPSMRILRTIGVFTPEPWQGYGYGVGNDILAQGRVNGRDVLWGDTHHPALSETRGDYDGQFLFINDKANARVAVIDLRDYETRQILKNPLSLSDHGGTF
;
A
#
# COMPACT_ATOMS: atom_id res chain seq x y z
N MET A 1 55.86 -27.84 19.28
CA MET A 1 55.84 -26.91 18.12
C MET A 1 54.39 -26.49 17.92
N SER A 2 53.93 -25.25 17.86
CA SER A 2 54.53 -23.91 17.94
C SER A 2 53.34 -22.94 18.08
N VAL A 3 53.39 -22.06 19.09
CA VAL A 3 53.03 -20.60 19.09
C VAL A 3 51.62 -20.19 18.60
N ARG A 4 50.69 -19.89 19.54
CA ARG A 4 50.27 -18.55 20.04
C ARG A 4 49.75 -17.57 18.97
N HIS A 5 48.54 -17.05 19.15
CA HIS A 5 48.24 -15.60 19.04
C HIS A 5 47.16 -15.25 20.07
N ALA A 6 47.55 -14.44 21.04
CA ALA A 6 46.70 -13.85 22.06
C ALA A 6 46.09 -12.56 21.51
N MET A 7 44.81 -12.32 21.77
CA MET A 7 44.19 -11.00 21.59
C MET A 7 43.66 -10.54 22.94
N LEU A 8 44.48 -9.68 23.55
CA LEU A 8 44.23 -8.90 24.75
C LEU A 8 43.39 -7.69 24.34
N LEU A 9 42.20 -7.49 24.92
CA LEU A 9 41.54 -6.19 24.88
C LEU A 9 41.24 -5.74 26.31
N LEU A 10 41.86 -4.62 26.67
CA LEU A 10 41.85 -3.99 27.98
C LEU A 10 40.45 -3.53 28.40
N LEU A 11 40.13 -3.78 29.67
CA LEU A 11 39.20 -2.98 30.47
C LEU A 11 39.74 -1.56 30.63
N ALA A 12 38.91 -0.55 30.41
CA ALA A 12 39.09 0.78 31.00
C ALA A 12 37.78 1.20 31.67
N GLY A 13 37.80 1.24 33.00
CA GLY A 13 36.79 1.91 33.81
C GLY A 13 37.05 3.42 33.86
N GLY A 14 35.97 4.19 33.98
CA GLY A 14 36.02 5.62 34.20
C GLY A 14 34.74 6.07 34.92
N LEU A 15 34.86 6.32 36.22
CA LEU A 15 33.82 6.76 37.14
C LEU A 15 33.87 8.30 37.27
N GLY A 16 32.72 8.95 37.08
CA GLY A 16 32.29 10.17 37.80
C GLY A 16 32.94 11.53 37.49
N ALA A 17 32.12 12.47 36.99
CA ALA A 17 32.06 13.86 37.49
C ALA A 17 30.77 14.56 37.02
N LEU A 18 29.92 14.93 37.98
CA LEU A 18 28.79 15.85 37.88
C LEU A 18 29.25 17.26 38.28
N ALA A 19 28.97 18.27 37.45
CA ALA A 19 28.73 19.69 37.79
C ALA A 19 28.63 20.49 36.47
N SER A 20 27.44 20.86 36.00
CA SER A 20 26.65 22.06 36.31
C SER A 20 26.76 23.14 35.23
N CYS A 21 25.59 23.51 34.67
CA CYS A 21 25.10 24.86 34.31
C CYS A 21 24.43 24.88 32.94
N GLY A 22 23.10 25.08 32.95
CA GLY A 22 22.26 25.31 31.77
C GLY A 22 22.46 26.72 31.14
N PRO A 23 21.69 27.04 30.09
CA PRO A 23 20.31 27.49 30.35
C PRO A 23 19.22 26.88 29.43
N GLN A 24 18.07 26.68 30.08
CA GLN A 24 16.68 26.73 29.60
C GLN A 24 16.35 26.26 28.17
N ALA A 25 15.77 25.05 28.10
CA ALA A 25 14.85 24.66 27.04
C ALA A 25 13.49 25.34 27.25
N SER A 26 13.12 26.25 26.35
CA SER A 26 11.72 26.65 26.14
C SER A 26 11.10 25.70 25.12
N GLY A 27 10.12 24.89 25.56
CA GLY A 27 9.39 23.97 24.69
C GLY A 27 8.55 24.69 23.63
N PRO A 28 8.15 24.00 22.54
CA PRO A 28 7.26 24.60 21.55
C PRO A 28 5.84 24.64 22.10
N THR A 29 5.35 25.86 22.36
CA THR A 29 3.92 26.13 22.50
C THR A 29 3.22 25.89 21.17
N GLY A 30 2.00 25.35 21.25
CA GLY A 30 1.22 24.91 20.10
C GLY A 30 1.03 26.02 19.06
N ALA A 31 1.40 25.70 17.81
CA ALA A 31 0.97 26.42 16.63
C ALA A 31 0.27 25.42 15.70
N ASN A 32 -1.02 25.69 15.49
CA ASN A 32 -1.91 25.06 14.52
C ASN A 32 -1.22 24.93 13.14
N PRO A 33 -1.21 23.77 12.46
CA PRO A 33 -0.61 23.66 11.14
C PRO A 33 -1.51 24.33 10.10
N THR A 34 -1.37 25.65 9.95
CA THR A 34 -1.88 26.32 8.75
C THR A 34 -1.13 25.79 7.55
N ARG A 35 -1.86 25.07 6.69
CA ARG A 35 -1.47 24.62 5.35
C ARG A 35 -0.57 25.67 4.67
N PRO A 36 0.64 25.34 4.19
CA PRO A 36 1.44 26.31 3.49
C PRO A 36 0.66 26.80 2.27
N ALA A 37 0.49 28.12 2.18
CA ALA A 37 -0.18 28.77 1.08
C ALA A 37 0.44 28.29 -0.24
N SER A 38 -0.43 27.97 -1.20
CA SER A 38 -0.05 27.73 -2.58
C SER A 38 0.65 29.00 -3.10
N GLN A 39 1.97 28.98 -3.16
CA GLN A 39 2.73 29.99 -3.88
C GLN A 39 2.55 29.73 -5.38
N THR A 40 1.52 30.34 -5.96
CA THR A 40 1.48 30.67 -7.37
C THR A 40 2.64 31.61 -7.68
N THR A 41 3.79 31.03 -8.04
CA THR A 41 4.88 31.78 -8.68
C THR A 41 4.79 31.55 -10.17
N GLY A 42 4.45 32.64 -10.87
CA GLY A 42 4.47 32.74 -12.32
C GLY A 42 5.87 32.47 -12.88
N GLY A 43 5.89 32.11 -14.17
CA GLY A 43 7.06 31.61 -14.88
C GLY A 43 8.31 32.48 -14.75
N GLY A 44 9.40 31.82 -14.35
CA GLY A 44 10.76 32.34 -14.39
C GLY A 44 11.72 31.20 -14.73
N ASN A 45 12.39 31.30 -15.87
CA ASN A 45 13.29 30.29 -16.40
C ASN A 45 14.42 29.89 -15.42
N GLY A 46 14.54 28.60 -15.16
CA GLY A 46 15.81 27.86 -15.01
C GLY A 46 16.62 27.96 -13.71
N ALA A 47 16.74 29.13 -13.06
CA ALA A 47 17.71 29.30 -11.97
C ALA A 47 17.17 28.97 -10.56
N GLY A 48 15.89 29.30 -10.28
CA GLY A 48 15.30 29.12 -8.95
C GLY A 48 14.92 27.68 -8.60
N GLY A 49 14.57 26.86 -9.60
CA GLY A 49 14.20 25.46 -9.40
C GLY A 49 15.37 24.60 -8.91
N ASN A 50 16.54 24.79 -9.52
CA ASN A 50 17.74 24.02 -9.19
C ASN A 50 18.29 24.39 -7.81
N ALA A 51 18.28 25.68 -7.45
CA ALA A 51 18.70 26.13 -6.12
C ALA A 51 17.77 25.60 -5.02
N ARG A 52 16.45 25.60 -5.26
CA ARG A 52 15.47 25.03 -4.33
C ARG A 52 15.60 23.52 -4.21
N LEU A 53 15.81 22.81 -5.31
CA LEU A 53 16.02 21.36 -5.30
C LEU A 53 17.29 20.99 -4.51
N ALA A 54 18.39 21.71 -4.71
CA ALA A 54 19.63 21.49 -3.98
C ALA A 54 19.47 21.74 -2.46
N ALA A 55 18.74 22.80 -2.09
CA ALA A 55 18.44 23.08 -0.68
C ALA A 55 17.60 21.96 -0.04
N VAL A 56 16.59 21.44 -0.74
CA VAL A 56 15.78 20.31 -0.27
C VAL A 56 16.62 19.03 -0.15
N ALA A 57 17.48 18.76 -1.13
CA ALA A 57 18.37 17.61 -1.10
C ALA A 57 19.32 17.65 0.10
N GLN A 58 19.95 18.81 0.35
CA GLN A 58 20.83 19.00 1.50
C GLN A 58 20.08 18.88 2.83
N GLN A 59 18.91 19.52 2.95
CA GLN A 59 18.08 19.46 4.16
C GLN A 59 17.66 18.02 4.51
N ARG A 60 17.40 17.21 3.47
CA ARG A 60 16.97 15.82 3.63
C ARG A 60 18.12 14.80 3.55
N ASN A 61 19.36 15.26 3.42
CA ASN A 61 20.55 14.43 3.24
C ASN A 61 20.40 13.41 2.08
N LEU A 62 19.90 13.89 0.94
CA LEU A 62 19.65 13.09 -0.25
C LEU A 62 20.80 13.20 -1.25
N THR A 63 21.19 12.06 -1.81
CA THR A 63 22.13 11.99 -2.93
C THR A 63 21.43 12.30 -4.25
N PRO A 64 22.17 12.60 -5.33
CA PRO A 64 21.59 12.72 -6.67
C PRO A 64 20.78 11.49 -7.09
N ASP A 65 21.22 10.29 -6.72
CA ASP A 65 20.53 9.03 -7.04
C ASP A 65 19.18 8.93 -6.31
N ASP A 66 19.10 9.40 -5.06
CA ASP A 66 17.83 9.46 -4.33
C ASP A 66 16.83 10.42 -5.00
N LEU A 67 17.31 11.54 -5.56
CA LEU A 67 16.46 12.49 -6.28
C LEU A 67 15.93 11.88 -7.58
N VAL A 68 16.76 11.11 -8.29
CA VAL A 68 16.35 10.37 -9.48
C VAL A 68 15.30 9.31 -9.13
N ALA A 69 15.52 8.52 -8.07
CA ALA A 69 14.55 7.53 -7.61
C ALA A 69 13.22 8.17 -7.18
N ALA A 70 13.26 9.32 -6.51
CA ALA A 70 12.07 10.10 -6.16
C ALA A 70 11.34 10.59 -7.42
N ALA A 71 12.05 11.05 -8.43
CA ALA A 71 11.46 11.49 -9.69
C ALA A 71 10.81 10.33 -10.48
N MET A 72 11.36 9.12 -10.38
CA MET A 72 10.79 7.92 -11.03
C MET A 72 9.48 7.45 -10.39
N THR A 73 9.24 7.75 -9.11
CA THR A 73 8.01 7.36 -8.39
C THR A 73 6.97 8.49 -8.31
N TYR A 74 7.39 9.73 -8.53
CA TYR A 74 6.51 10.88 -8.44
C TYR A 74 5.63 11.03 -9.69
N THR A 75 4.32 10.90 -9.50
CA THR A 75 3.32 11.23 -10.54
C THR A 75 2.58 12.52 -10.16
N PRO A 76 2.74 13.62 -10.92
CA PRO A 76 2.11 14.89 -10.61
C PRO A 76 0.59 14.87 -10.86
N SER A 77 -0.12 15.82 -10.26
CA SER A 77 -1.55 16.01 -10.49
C SER A 77 -1.87 16.22 -11.97
N GLY A 78 -2.99 15.64 -12.43
CA GLY A 78 -3.40 15.70 -13.83
C GLY A 78 -2.68 14.70 -14.75
N ARG A 79 -1.77 13.88 -14.23
CA ARG A 79 -1.18 12.75 -14.96
C ARG A 79 -1.74 11.42 -14.48
N HIS A 80 -1.86 10.49 -15.42
CA HIS A 80 -2.24 9.11 -15.13
C HIS A 80 -1.01 8.29 -14.75
N ASP A 81 -1.25 7.28 -13.92
CA ASP A 81 -0.30 6.20 -13.71
C ASP A 81 -0.17 5.36 -14.99
N GLU A 82 1.00 4.74 -15.18
CA GLU A 82 1.31 3.95 -16.36
C GLU A 82 0.68 2.55 -16.29
N TYR A 83 0.66 1.97 -15.08
CA TYR A 83 0.08 0.66 -14.84
C TYR A 83 -0.95 0.69 -13.72
N ILE A 84 -1.83 -0.32 -13.75
CA ILE A 84 -2.76 -0.62 -12.68
C ILE A 84 -2.35 -1.96 -12.06
N GLN A 85 -2.20 -1.95 -10.74
CA GLN A 85 -2.01 -3.14 -9.95
C GLN A 85 -3.31 -3.48 -9.23
N PHE A 86 -3.76 -4.72 -9.37
CA PHE A 86 -4.80 -5.30 -8.53
C PHE A 86 -4.12 -6.02 -7.37
N ALA A 87 -4.20 -5.44 -6.19
CA ALA A 87 -3.60 -5.97 -4.98
C ALA A 87 -4.65 -6.68 -4.12
N SER A 88 -4.27 -7.83 -3.58
CA SER A 88 -5.04 -8.47 -2.53
C SER A 88 -5.13 -7.56 -1.29
N GLY A 89 -6.31 -7.49 -0.69
CA GLY A 89 -6.50 -6.84 0.61
C GLY A 89 -6.19 -7.74 1.81
N GLY A 90 -5.76 -8.98 1.59
CA GLY A 90 -5.58 -10.00 2.64
C GLY A 90 -6.86 -10.19 3.47
N HIS A 91 -6.66 -10.23 4.80
CA HIS A 91 -7.68 -10.35 5.84
C HIS A 91 -8.79 -9.28 5.81
N SER A 92 -8.64 -8.21 5.02
CA SER A 92 -9.71 -7.23 4.83
C SER A 92 -10.86 -7.80 3.98
N GLY A 93 -10.55 -8.73 3.06
CA GLY A 93 -11.52 -9.36 2.17
C GLY A 93 -11.92 -8.49 0.97
N GLN A 94 -11.19 -7.40 0.70
CA GLN A 94 -11.33 -6.54 -0.49
C GLN A 94 -10.19 -6.74 -1.49
N VAL A 95 -10.34 -6.13 -2.67
CA VAL A 95 -9.24 -5.92 -3.63
C VAL A 95 -8.97 -4.43 -3.75
N PHE A 96 -7.69 -4.05 -3.78
CA PHE A 96 -7.27 -2.67 -4.00
C PHE A 96 -6.77 -2.48 -5.43
N VAL A 97 -7.24 -1.43 -6.09
CA VAL A 97 -6.75 -0.98 -7.39
C VAL A 97 -5.75 0.13 -7.12
N ILE A 98 -4.49 -0.10 -7.49
CA ILE A 98 -3.36 0.79 -7.19
C ILE A 98 -2.76 1.28 -8.50
N GLY A 99 -2.54 2.59 -8.60
CA GLY A 99 -1.79 3.18 -9.72
C GLY A 99 -0.28 3.03 -9.50
N VAL A 100 0.45 2.64 -10.54
CA VAL A 100 1.92 2.51 -10.53
C VAL A 100 2.50 3.49 -11.57
N PRO A 101 3.47 4.35 -11.21
CA PRO A 101 4.36 4.25 -10.05
C PRO A 101 3.94 5.07 -8.82
N SER A 102 2.82 5.79 -8.85
CA SER A 102 2.44 6.68 -7.74
C SER A 102 2.10 5.95 -6.44
N MET A 103 1.80 4.65 -6.51
CA MET A 103 1.36 3.79 -5.41
C MET A 103 0.09 4.30 -4.70
N ARG A 104 -0.72 5.10 -5.39
CA ARG A 104 -1.99 5.60 -4.86
C ARG A 104 -3.07 4.53 -5.01
N ILE A 105 -3.86 4.31 -3.95
CA ILE A 105 -5.09 3.51 -4.05
C ILE A 105 -6.12 4.35 -4.82
N LEU A 106 -6.53 3.84 -5.97
CA LEU A 106 -7.51 4.47 -6.86
C LEU A 106 -8.94 3.98 -6.56
N ARG A 107 -9.08 2.72 -6.17
CA ARG A 107 -10.37 2.09 -5.86
C ARG A 107 -10.18 0.95 -4.86
N THR A 108 -11.13 0.82 -3.95
CA THR A 108 -11.34 -0.41 -3.16
C THR A 108 -12.53 -1.14 -3.75
N ILE A 109 -12.42 -2.44 -3.97
CA ILE A 109 -13.51 -3.28 -4.50
C ILE A 109 -14.02 -4.16 -3.36
N GLY A 110 -15.30 -4.04 -3.03
CA GLY A 110 -15.97 -4.93 -2.09
C GLY A 110 -16.09 -6.35 -2.68
N VAL A 111 -15.61 -7.36 -1.97
CA VAL A 111 -15.62 -8.77 -2.42
C VAL A 111 -16.26 -9.68 -1.38
N PHE A 112 -15.51 -10.07 -0.36
CA PHE A 112 -15.94 -11.08 0.63
C PHE A 112 -16.44 -10.49 1.94
N THR A 113 -16.01 -9.26 2.24
CA THR A 113 -16.40 -8.51 3.43
C THR A 113 -17.25 -7.31 2.96
N PRO A 114 -18.39 -7.03 3.63
CA PRO A 114 -19.19 -5.84 3.35
C PRO A 114 -18.35 -4.56 3.35
N GLU A 115 -18.62 -3.69 2.38
CA GLU A 115 -17.93 -2.41 2.20
C GLU A 115 -18.96 -1.28 2.40
N PRO A 116 -18.95 -0.61 3.57
CA PRO A 116 -20.01 0.31 3.95
C PRO A 116 -19.99 1.65 3.20
N TRP A 117 -18.83 2.10 2.73
CA TRP A 117 -18.72 3.37 2.00
C TRP A 117 -19.43 3.32 0.64
N GLN A 118 -19.44 2.15 0.01
CA GLN A 118 -20.06 1.84 -1.28
C GLN A 118 -21.48 1.27 -1.11
N GLY A 119 -21.86 0.88 0.10
CA GLY A 119 -23.12 0.21 0.39
C GLY A 119 -23.13 -1.29 0.04
N TYR A 120 -21.99 -1.88 -0.31
CA TYR A 120 -21.86 -3.30 -0.61
C TYR A 120 -22.06 -4.13 0.66
N GLY A 121 -23.09 -4.98 0.68
CA GLY A 121 -23.56 -5.67 1.89
C GLY A 121 -24.42 -4.83 2.83
N TYR A 122 -24.83 -3.62 2.42
CA TYR A 122 -25.71 -2.71 3.18
C TYR A 122 -26.88 -2.17 2.35
N GLY A 123 -27.13 -2.74 1.18
CA GLY A 123 -28.22 -2.34 0.28
C GLY A 123 -28.00 -2.80 -1.16
N VAL A 124 -26.73 -2.91 -1.57
CA VAL A 124 -26.31 -3.48 -2.86
C VAL A 124 -25.40 -4.70 -2.63
N GLY A 125 -25.38 -5.67 -3.56
CA GLY A 125 -24.50 -6.83 -3.49
C GLY A 125 -24.77 -7.85 -2.36
N ASN A 126 -25.87 -7.71 -1.63
CA ASN A 126 -26.28 -8.67 -0.58
C ASN A 126 -26.53 -10.07 -1.14
N ASP A 127 -27.10 -10.14 -2.34
CA ASP A 127 -27.34 -11.36 -3.09
C ASP A 127 -26.03 -12.03 -3.50
N ILE A 128 -25.03 -11.26 -3.93
CA ILE A 128 -23.68 -11.75 -4.25
C ILE A 128 -23.01 -12.34 -3.00
N LEU A 129 -23.01 -11.61 -1.88
CA LEU A 129 -22.47 -12.12 -0.61
C LEU A 129 -23.15 -13.41 -0.14
N ALA A 130 -24.47 -13.52 -0.36
CA ALA A 130 -25.23 -14.72 -0.02
C ALA A 130 -24.84 -15.95 -0.85
N GLN A 131 -24.28 -15.79 -2.06
CA GLN A 131 -23.74 -16.92 -2.84
C GLN A 131 -22.52 -17.55 -2.14
N GLY A 132 -21.77 -16.75 -1.38
CA GLY A 132 -20.59 -17.18 -0.62
C GLY A 132 -20.89 -17.82 0.73
N ARG A 133 -22.14 -18.23 1.00
CA ARG A 133 -22.52 -18.91 2.25
C ARG A 133 -21.77 -20.22 2.43
N VAL A 134 -21.39 -20.50 3.66
CA VAL A 134 -20.76 -21.77 4.06
C VAL A 134 -21.75 -22.55 4.90
N ASN A 135 -22.15 -23.75 4.43
CA ASN A 135 -23.14 -24.59 5.10
C ASN A 135 -24.44 -23.84 5.44
N GLY A 136 -24.90 -22.99 4.51
CA GLY A 136 -26.11 -22.18 4.66
C GLY A 136 -25.98 -20.96 5.57
N ARG A 137 -24.79 -20.69 6.14
CA ARG A 137 -24.54 -19.54 7.02
C ARG A 137 -23.84 -18.42 6.28
N ASP A 138 -24.23 -17.19 6.61
CA ASP A 138 -23.57 -15.99 6.10
C ASP A 138 -22.13 -15.90 6.60
N VAL A 139 -21.23 -15.55 5.68
CA VAL A 139 -19.81 -15.34 5.96
C VAL A 139 -19.43 -13.98 5.40
N LEU A 140 -19.43 -12.99 6.27
CA LEU A 140 -19.23 -11.56 5.96
C LEU A 140 -17.80 -11.08 6.23
N TRP A 141 -16.84 -11.99 6.15
CA TRP A 141 -15.40 -11.72 6.27
C TRP A 141 -14.66 -12.62 5.27
N GLY A 142 -13.40 -12.30 4.95
CA GLY A 142 -12.58 -13.14 4.09
C GLY A 142 -11.10 -12.79 4.14
N ASP A 143 -10.28 -13.65 3.53
CA ASP A 143 -8.84 -13.45 3.35
C ASP A 143 -8.51 -13.58 1.86
N THR A 144 -8.57 -12.46 1.13
CA THR A 144 -8.22 -12.43 -0.30
C THR A 144 -6.75 -12.80 -0.45
N HIS A 145 -6.37 -13.60 -1.44
CA HIS A 145 -4.98 -14.07 -1.55
C HIS A 145 -4.33 -13.76 -2.90
N HIS A 146 -4.76 -14.37 -4.01
CA HIS A 146 -4.11 -14.24 -5.33
C HIS A 146 -5.04 -13.63 -6.38
N PRO A 147 -4.92 -12.34 -6.72
CA PRO A 147 -5.67 -11.76 -7.83
C PRO A 147 -5.13 -12.28 -9.17
N ALA A 148 -6.00 -12.74 -10.06
CA ALA A 148 -5.65 -13.23 -11.40
C ALA A 148 -6.53 -12.59 -12.47
N LEU A 149 -5.93 -12.00 -13.49
CA LEU A 149 -6.63 -11.34 -14.60
C LEU A 149 -7.04 -12.37 -15.65
N SER A 150 -8.17 -12.14 -16.31
CA SER A 150 -8.54 -12.94 -17.48
C SER A 150 -7.57 -12.69 -18.64
N GLU A 151 -7.33 -13.77 -19.40
CA GLU A 151 -6.44 -13.78 -20.55
C GLU A 151 -7.13 -14.34 -21.79
N THR A 152 -6.84 -13.74 -22.94
CA THR A 152 -7.21 -14.27 -24.25
C THR A 152 -5.93 -14.51 -25.05
N ARG A 153 -5.61 -15.78 -25.29
CA ARG A 153 -4.38 -16.23 -25.97
C ARG A 153 -3.08 -15.86 -25.24
N GLY A 154 -3.12 -15.81 -23.91
CA GLY A 154 -1.95 -15.53 -23.06
C GLY A 154 -1.66 -14.04 -22.83
N ASP A 155 -2.51 -13.15 -23.36
CA ASP A 155 -2.45 -11.72 -23.07
C ASP A 155 -3.65 -11.32 -22.19
N TYR A 156 -3.43 -10.45 -21.21
CA TYR A 156 -4.52 -9.89 -20.41
C TYR A 156 -5.54 -9.18 -21.30
N ASP A 157 -6.79 -9.61 -21.23
CA ASP A 157 -7.88 -9.04 -22.04
C ASP A 157 -8.69 -7.98 -21.29
N GLY A 158 -8.41 -7.80 -19.99
CA GLY A 158 -8.99 -6.74 -19.16
C GLY A 158 -10.49 -6.90 -18.89
N GLN A 159 -11.05 -8.10 -19.05
CA GLN A 159 -12.48 -8.33 -18.85
C GLN A 159 -12.82 -8.61 -17.39
N PHE A 160 -12.08 -9.52 -16.76
CA PHE A 160 -12.38 -10.02 -15.42
C PHE A 160 -11.14 -10.09 -14.54
N LEU A 161 -11.39 -10.03 -13.24
CA LEU A 161 -10.44 -10.37 -12.20
C LEU A 161 -11.04 -11.47 -11.33
N PHE A 162 -10.27 -12.53 -11.14
CA PHE A 162 -10.59 -13.62 -10.22
C PHE A 162 -9.78 -13.44 -8.94
N ILE A 163 -10.41 -13.68 -7.79
CA ILE A 163 -9.73 -13.60 -6.50
C ILE A 163 -10.27 -14.68 -5.56
N ASN A 164 -9.37 -15.42 -4.92
CA ASN A 164 -9.74 -16.43 -3.93
C ASN A 164 -9.81 -15.87 -2.51
N ASP A 165 -10.71 -16.44 -1.72
CA ASP A 165 -10.76 -16.34 -0.27
C ASP A 165 -10.17 -17.62 0.32
N LYS A 166 -8.99 -17.48 0.92
CA LYS A 166 -8.29 -18.59 1.56
C LYS A 166 -9.04 -19.11 2.77
N ALA A 167 -9.60 -18.24 3.59
CA ALA A 167 -10.09 -18.63 4.89
C ALA A 167 -11.40 -19.45 4.82
N ASN A 168 -12.19 -19.25 3.77
CA ASN A 168 -13.47 -19.95 3.60
C ASN A 168 -13.56 -20.73 2.29
N ALA A 169 -12.45 -20.92 1.57
CA ALA A 169 -12.37 -21.61 0.28
C ALA A 169 -13.46 -21.17 -0.71
N ARG A 170 -13.46 -19.88 -1.03
CA ARG A 170 -14.35 -19.26 -2.02
C ARG A 170 -13.52 -18.64 -3.14
N VAL A 171 -14.13 -18.43 -4.30
CA VAL A 171 -13.56 -17.65 -5.40
C VAL A 171 -14.59 -16.63 -5.85
N ALA A 172 -14.16 -15.41 -6.10
CA ALA A 172 -14.98 -14.34 -6.63
C ALA A 172 -14.59 -13.99 -8.07
N VAL A 173 -15.59 -13.58 -8.85
CA VAL A 173 -15.41 -12.99 -10.17
C VAL A 173 -15.75 -11.52 -10.08
N ILE A 174 -14.85 -10.66 -10.54
CA ILE A 174 -15.00 -9.21 -10.58
C ILE A 174 -14.99 -8.77 -12.05
N ASP A 175 -15.95 -7.94 -12.44
CA ASP A 175 -16.02 -7.33 -13.76
C ASP A 175 -15.19 -6.04 -13.77
N LEU A 176 -14.21 -5.95 -14.66
CA LEU A 176 -13.27 -4.82 -14.70
C LEU A 176 -13.84 -3.60 -15.43
N ARG A 177 -15.00 -3.71 -16.07
CA ARG A 177 -15.67 -2.56 -16.71
C ARG A 177 -16.21 -1.57 -15.68
N ASP A 178 -16.66 -2.06 -14.53
CA ASP A 178 -17.22 -1.25 -13.46
C ASP A 178 -16.63 -1.52 -12.07
N TYR A 179 -15.67 -2.44 -11.97
CA TYR A 179 -14.96 -2.79 -10.73
C TYR A 179 -15.91 -3.33 -9.65
N GLU A 180 -16.87 -4.17 -10.04
CA GLU A 180 -17.83 -4.79 -9.14
C GLU A 180 -17.74 -6.32 -9.12
N THR A 181 -17.91 -6.91 -7.94
CA THR A 181 -18.00 -8.35 -7.77
C THR A 181 -19.33 -8.86 -8.33
N ARG A 182 -19.27 -9.83 -9.26
CA ARG A 182 -20.43 -10.39 -9.95
C ARG A 182 -20.88 -11.74 -9.43
N GLN A 183 -19.95 -12.50 -8.87
CA GLN A 183 -20.24 -13.86 -8.42
C GLN A 183 -19.28 -14.25 -7.31
N ILE A 184 -19.79 -15.01 -6.34
CA ILE A 184 -18.97 -15.73 -5.37
C ILE A 184 -19.34 -17.21 -5.44
N LEU A 185 -18.33 -18.07 -5.60
CA LEU A 185 -18.48 -19.51 -5.58
C LEU A 185 -17.79 -20.09 -4.35
N LYS A 186 -18.51 -20.86 -3.54
CA LYS A 186 -17.92 -21.69 -2.48
C LYS A 186 -17.48 -23.04 -3.05
N ASN A 187 -16.22 -23.41 -2.85
CA ASN A 187 -15.73 -24.75 -3.16
C ASN A 187 -16.36 -25.76 -2.17
N PRO A 188 -17.13 -26.76 -2.62
CA PRO A 188 -17.79 -27.69 -1.70
C PRO A 188 -16.84 -28.74 -1.10
N LEU A 189 -15.64 -28.90 -1.67
CA LEU A 189 -14.69 -29.96 -1.30
C LEU A 189 -13.59 -29.48 -0.36
N SER A 190 -13.29 -28.18 -0.38
CA SER A 190 -12.20 -27.59 0.39
C SER A 190 -12.71 -26.68 1.50
N LEU A 191 -11.95 -26.64 2.60
CA LEU A 191 -12.16 -25.69 3.69
C LEU A 191 -11.32 -24.41 3.51
N SER A 192 -10.17 -24.52 2.84
CA SER A 192 -9.25 -23.41 2.61
C SER A 192 -8.57 -23.55 1.26
N ASP A 193 -8.56 -22.47 0.48
CA ASP A 193 -7.93 -22.44 -0.85
C ASP A 193 -6.85 -21.37 -0.86
N HIS A 194 -5.58 -21.77 -0.69
CA HIS A 194 -4.47 -20.80 -0.71
C HIS A 194 -4.21 -20.30 -2.12
N GLY A 195 -3.83 -21.20 -3.04
CA GLY A 195 -3.55 -20.89 -4.44
C GLY A 195 -4.78 -21.14 -5.30
N GLY A 196 -5.76 -20.25 -5.23
CA GLY A 196 -7.08 -20.49 -5.81
C GLY A 196 -7.29 -19.92 -7.23
N THR A 197 -6.43 -19.01 -7.68
CA THR A 197 -6.64 -18.21 -8.90
C THR A 197 -5.28 -17.80 -9.48
N PHE A 198 -5.05 -18.13 -10.76
CA PHE A 198 -3.84 -17.85 -11.54
C PHE A 198 -4.19 -17.67 -13.01
#